data_AF-A0A4U1C3B3-F1
#
_entry.id   AF-A0A4U1C3B3-F1
#
_cell.length_a   1.000
_cell.length_b   1.000
_cell.length_c   1.000
_cell.angle_alpha   90.00
_cell.angle_beta   90.00
_cell.angle_gamma   90.00
#
_symmetry.space_group_name_H-M   'P 1'
#
loop_
_entity.id
_entity.type
_entity.pdbx_description
1 polymer ?
#
loop_
_entity_poly.entity_id
_entity_poly.type
_entity_poly.pdbx_seq_one_letter_code
_entity_poly.pdbx_strand_id
1 'polypeptide(L)'
;MRGNNCKYLLYLVLNQKTVAKLRVFVSSTYYDLKHLRANLEAFIKSMGYEPVLFESGDIGFLPDKPLDDSCYKEIHNAHMQVLIIGGNYGSPATADHIKPEEKENHYKKFNSITKTEFLTALELKLPIYFFVENGVLAEYDTFKKNRNNDTIQYAHVSSVNVFYLLDEIYSLKEGNFVQGFSKFEDISSWLKLQWAHLFADFIVNNKQQLELSTLNNSLEQLNSVTESLKIYSEAILKNQNPDEFQKVKGEVDDTIKNHKLANIASDTWVKQSSKLLHLTPLEFASIFLSTKDYNEFSRTINALAHKNGSGSKLIEQGSVMYNKLKSYL
;
A
#
# COMPACT_ATOMS: atom_id res chain seq x y z
N MET A 1 -38.30 31.87 -25.10
CA MET A 1 -37.84 31.37 -23.78
C MET A 1 -38.01 29.85 -23.65
N ARG A 2 -37.36 29.03 -24.49
CA ARG A 2 -37.41 27.54 -24.39
C ARG A 2 -36.05 26.84 -24.58
N GLY A 3 -34.94 27.60 -24.67
CA GLY A 3 -33.61 27.06 -25.00
C GLY A 3 -32.70 26.73 -23.81
N ASN A 4 -32.95 27.28 -22.61
CA ASN A 4 -32.01 27.14 -21.48
C ASN A 4 -32.31 25.95 -20.55
N ASN A 5 -33.53 25.40 -20.56
CA ASN A 5 -33.88 24.25 -19.71
C ASN A 5 -33.31 22.93 -20.23
N CYS A 6 -33.05 22.81 -21.54
CA CYS A 6 -32.55 21.57 -22.14
C CYS A 6 -31.04 21.36 -21.87
N LYS A 7 -30.25 22.44 -21.81
CA LYS A 7 -28.83 22.36 -21.44
C LYS A 7 -28.62 21.98 -19.97
N TYR A 8 -29.47 22.48 -19.06
CA TYR A 8 -29.41 22.09 -17.65
C TYR A 8 -29.81 20.63 -17.42
N LEU A 9 -30.83 20.13 -18.13
CA LEU A 9 -31.18 18.70 -18.08
C LEU A 9 -30.07 17.81 -18.64
N LEU A 10 -29.45 18.19 -19.75
CA LEU A 10 -28.35 17.41 -20.34
C LEU A 10 -27.10 17.41 -19.44
N TYR A 11 -26.81 18.52 -18.76
CA TYR A 11 -25.70 18.61 -17.81
C TYR A 11 -25.92 17.75 -16.55
N LEU A 12 -27.17 17.64 -16.07
CA LEU A 12 -27.54 16.76 -14.95
C LEU A 12 -27.52 15.28 -15.33
N VAL A 13 -27.90 14.94 -16.56
CA VAL A 13 -27.90 13.54 -17.06
C VAL A 13 -26.48 13.04 -17.37
N LEU A 14 -25.59 13.91 -17.86
CA LEU A 14 -24.19 13.55 -18.18
C LEU A 14 -23.26 13.54 -16.94
N ASN A 15 -23.67 14.18 -15.84
CA ASN A 15 -22.94 14.19 -14.56
C ASN A 15 -23.68 13.43 -13.44
N GLN A 16 -24.34 12.32 -13.76
CA GLN A 16 -24.48 11.29 -12.73
C GLN A 16 -23.07 10.74 -12.47
N LYS A 17 -22.32 11.42 -11.59
CA LYS A 17 -21.20 10.82 -10.87
C LYS A 17 -21.79 9.56 -10.24
N THR A 18 -21.51 8.40 -10.83
CA THR A 18 -21.68 7.14 -10.12
C THR A 18 -20.84 7.28 -8.87
N VAL A 19 -21.52 7.34 -7.73
CA VAL A 19 -20.83 7.35 -6.43
C VAL A 19 -20.08 6.03 -6.38
N ALA A 20 -18.74 6.10 -6.39
CA ALA A 20 -17.90 4.93 -6.28
C ALA A 20 -18.20 4.28 -4.93
N LYS A 21 -18.78 3.08 -4.96
CA LYS A 21 -19.06 2.31 -3.74
C LYS A 21 -17.79 1.56 -3.35
N LEU A 22 -17.57 1.46 -2.04
CA LEU A 22 -16.54 0.58 -1.52
C LEU A 22 -16.91 -0.87 -1.88
N ARG A 23 -16.05 -1.53 -2.65
CA ARG A 23 -16.21 -2.94 -3.06
C ARG A 23 -15.54 -3.85 -2.04
N VAL A 24 -16.31 -4.75 -1.44
CA VAL A 24 -15.87 -5.66 -0.37
C VAL A 24 -15.90 -7.09 -0.87
N PHE A 25 -14.73 -7.70 -1.06
CA PHE A 25 -14.63 -9.10 -1.48
C PHE A 25 -14.83 -10.03 -0.30
N VAL A 26 -15.80 -10.95 -0.39
CA VAL A 26 -16.11 -11.90 0.69
C VAL A 26 -15.66 -13.30 0.29
N SER A 27 -14.53 -13.73 0.85
CA SER A 27 -14.00 -15.08 0.70
C SER A 27 -14.34 -15.95 1.90
N SER A 28 -14.54 -17.25 1.69
CA SER A 28 -14.76 -18.19 2.79
C SER A 28 -14.44 -19.63 2.44
N THR A 29 -14.12 -20.44 3.45
CA THR A 29 -13.88 -21.88 3.29
C THR A 29 -15.18 -22.73 3.23
N TYR A 30 -16.00 -22.46 2.20
CA TYR A 30 -17.12 -23.18 1.53
C TYR A 30 -18.14 -24.11 2.30
N TYR A 31 -19.37 -24.13 1.74
CA TYR A 31 -20.65 -24.80 2.11
C TYR A 31 -21.28 -24.51 3.48
N ASP A 32 -20.57 -24.62 4.60
CA ASP A 32 -21.20 -24.55 5.93
C ASP A 32 -21.62 -23.12 6.32
N LEU A 33 -21.06 -22.13 5.62
CA LEU A 33 -21.22 -20.71 5.93
C LEU A 33 -22.23 -19.99 5.01
N LYS A 34 -23.05 -20.71 4.24
CA LYS A 34 -23.98 -20.11 3.27
C LYS A 34 -24.91 -19.06 3.89
N HIS A 35 -25.49 -19.35 5.05
CA HIS A 35 -26.35 -18.42 5.76
C HIS A 35 -25.58 -17.20 6.28
N LEU A 36 -24.36 -17.41 6.76
CA LEU A 36 -23.49 -16.35 7.23
C LEU A 36 -23.12 -15.38 6.08
N ARG A 37 -22.80 -15.93 4.90
CA ARG A 37 -22.46 -15.16 3.71
C ARG A 37 -23.63 -14.32 3.22
N ALA A 38 -24.85 -14.89 3.18
CA ALA A 38 -26.05 -14.14 2.82
C ALA A 38 -26.33 -12.98 3.80
N ASN A 39 -26.16 -13.22 5.10
CA ASN A 39 -26.29 -12.17 6.12
C ASN A 39 -25.22 -11.08 5.95
N LEU A 40 -23.98 -11.48 5.63
CA LEU A 40 -22.88 -10.55 5.40
C LEU A 40 -23.09 -9.71 4.14
N GLU A 41 -23.58 -10.31 3.06
CA GLU A 41 -23.97 -9.59 1.85
C GLU A 41 -25.03 -8.53 2.15
N ALA A 42 -26.10 -8.91 2.87
CA ALA A 42 -27.15 -7.98 3.26
C ALA A 42 -26.61 -6.84 4.14
N PHE A 43 -25.72 -7.15 5.07
CA PHE A 43 -25.07 -6.14 5.92
C PHE A 43 -24.19 -5.17 5.12
N ILE A 44 -23.33 -5.67 4.23
CA ILE A 44 -22.48 -4.83 3.38
C ILE A 44 -23.35 -3.90 2.53
N LYS A 45 -24.42 -4.43 1.91
CA LYS A 45 -25.40 -3.63 1.16
C LYS A 45 -26.08 -2.58 2.05
N SER A 46 -26.45 -2.92 3.29
CA SER A 46 -27.09 -1.99 4.24
C SER A 46 -26.19 -0.82 4.64
N MET A 47 -24.87 -1.01 4.60
CA MET A 47 -23.87 0.03 4.85
C MET A 47 -23.62 0.94 3.63
N GLY A 48 -24.26 0.66 2.50
CA GLY A 48 -24.07 1.40 1.24
C GLY A 48 -22.88 0.93 0.40
N TYR A 49 -22.26 -0.20 0.76
CA TYR A 49 -21.13 -0.80 0.06
C TYR A 49 -21.59 -1.83 -0.95
N GLU A 50 -20.67 -2.25 -1.83
CA GLU A 50 -20.90 -3.27 -2.85
C GLU A 50 -20.21 -4.56 -2.42
N PRO A 51 -20.94 -5.59 -1.99
CA PRO A 51 -20.33 -6.87 -1.71
C PRO A 51 -20.00 -7.58 -3.03
N VAL A 52 -18.87 -8.28 -3.05
CA VAL A 52 -18.46 -9.14 -4.17
C VAL A 52 -18.41 -10.56 -3.63
N LEU A 53 -19.39 -11.38 -4.03
CA LEU A 53 -19.48 -12.80 -3.69
C LEU A 53 -19.60 -13.63 -4.96
N PHE A 54 -19.02 -14.83 -4.92
CA PHE A 54 -19.17 -15.81 -6.00
C PHE A 54 -20.63 -16.23 -6.22
N GLU A 55 -21.41 -16.47 -5.15
CA GLU A 55 -22.78 -17.00 -5.29
C GLU A 55 -23.81 -15.98 -5.77
N SER A 56 -23.55 -14.68 -5.62
CA SER A 56 -24.51 -13.61 -5.91
C SER A 56 -24.59 -13.28 -7.41
N GLY A 57 -23.76 -13.93 -8.25
CA GLY A 57 -23.73 -13.72 -9.69
C GLY A 57 -23.05 -12.42 -10.13
N ASP A 58 -22.39 -11.74 -9.20
CA ASP A 58 -21.67 -10.47 -9.44
C ASP A 58 -20.34 -10.69 -10.21
N ILE A 59 -19.97 -11.94 -10.45
CA ILE A 59 -18.75 -12.34 -11.16
C ILE A 59 -19.11 -12.77 -12.58
N GLY A 60 -18.59 -12.03 -13.57
CA GLY A 60 -18.77 -12.37 -14.99
C GLY A 60 -18.02 -13.64 -15.36
N PHE A 61 -18.76 -14.67 -15.78
CA PHE A 61 -18.18 -15.92 -16.27
C PHE A 61 -17.84 -15.84 -17.75
N LEU A 62 -16.62 -16.25 -18.08
CA LEU A 62 -16.19 -16.45 -19.46
C LEU A 62 -16.32 -17.94 -19.78
N PRO A 63 -17.12 -18.35 -20.79
CA PRO A 63 -17.35 -19.76 -21.10
C PRO A 63 -16.07 -20.56 -21.43
N ASP A 64 -14.99 -19.87 -21.80
CA ASP A 64 -13.70 -20.41 -22.18
C ASP A 64 -12.67 -20.46 -21.03
N LYS A 65 -13.03 -20.03 -19.81
CA LYS A 65 -12.10 -19.95 -18.68
C LYS A 65 -12.57 -20.70 -17.42
N PRO A 66 -11.64 -21.15 -16.57
CA PRO A 66 -11.95 -21.65 -15.23
C PRO A 66 -12.75 -20.64 -14.39
N LEU A 67 -13.60 -21.15 -13.49
CA LEU A 67 -14.47 -20.32 -12.65
C LEU A 67 -13.68 -19.49 -11.63
N ASP A 68 -12.54 -20.00 -11.17
CA ASP A 68 -11.68 -19.36 -10.19
C ASP A 68 -10.88 -18.18 -10.79
N ASP A 69 -10.52 -18.24 -12.08
CA ASP A 69 -9.90 -17.12 -12.81
C ASP A 69 -10.74 -15.83 -12.75
N SER A 70 -12.07 -15.96 -12.88
CA SER A 70 -12.97 -14.81 -12.76
C SER A 70 -13.01 -14.26 -11.33
N CYS A 71 -12.85 -15.11 -10.31
CA CYS A 71 -12.80 -14.67 -8.92
C CYS A 71 -11.54 -13.85 -8.64
N TYR A 72 -10.38 -14.32 -9.12
CA TYR A 72 -9.10 -13.60 -8.95
C TYR A 72 -9.12 -12.22 -9.61
N LYS A 73 -9.75 -12.10 -10.79
CA LYS A 73 -9.94 -10.80 -11.46
C LYS A 73 -10.78 -9.82 -10.65
N GLU A 74 -11.85 -10.30 -10.02
CA GLU A 74 -12.70 -9.41 -9.23
C GLU A 74 -12.00 -8.92 -7.94
N ILE A 75 -11.05 -9.67 -7.40
CA ILE A 75 -10.21 -9.20 -6.27
C ILE A 75 -9.40 -7.95 -6.67
N HIS A 76 -8.91 -7.86 -7.92
CA HIS A 76 -8.21 -6.65 -8.39
C HIS A 76 -9.07 -5.39 -8.37
N ASN A 77 -10.39 -5.55 -8.48
CA ASN A 77 -11.35 -4.45 -8.43
C ASN A 77 -11.92 -4.21 -7.02
N ALA A 78 -11.54 -5.03 -6.04
CA ALA A 78 -11.97 -4.89 -4.66
C ALA A 78 -11.12 -3.85 -3.91
N HIS A 79 -11.73 -3.22 -2.92
CA HIS A 79 -11.04 -2.25 -2.05
C HIS A 79 -10.63 -2.87 -0.72
N MET A 80 -11.27 -3.97 -0.31
CA MET A 80 -10.97 -4.71 0.90
C MET A 80 -11.47 -6.17 0.77
N GLN A 81 -10.90 -7.03 1.60
CA GLN A 81 -11.28 -8.43 1.69
C GLN A 81 -11.75 -8.79 3.11
N VAL A 82 -12.84 -9.55 3.18
CA VAL A 82 -13.26 -10.25 4.40
C VAL A 82 -13.08 -11.74 4.15
N LEU A 83 -12.20 -12.38 4.92
CA LEU A 83 -11.92 -13.80 4.84
C LEU A 83 -12.52 -14.53 6.04
N ILE A 84 -13.43 -15.46 5.77
CA ILE A 84 -14.10 -16.27 6.80
C ILE A 84 -13.60 -17.72 6.73
N ILE A 85 -13.03 -18.20 7.82
CA ILE A 85 -12.44 -19.53 7.93
C ILE A 85 -13.32 -20.37 8.86
N GLY A 86 -13.97 -21.38 8.27
CA GLY A 86 -14.71 -22.42 8.97
C GLY A 86 -13.95 -23.76 8.99
N GLY A 87 -14.65 -24.82 9.39
CA GLY A 87 -14.09 -26.16 9.55
C GLY A 87 -13.62 -26.87 8.28
N ASN A 88 -14.17 -26.49 7.12
CA ASN A 88 -13.78 -27.05 5.83
C ASN A 88 -12.66 -26.22 5.21
N TYR A 89 -11.84 -26.82 4.33
CA TYR A 89 -10.74 -26.12 3.65
C TYR A 89 -11.12 -25.57 2.25
N GLY A 90 -12.26 -26.02 1.72
CA GLY A 90 -12.76 -25.64 0.38
C GLY A 90 -12.21 -26.52 -0.75
N SER A 91 -12.58 -26.17 -1.99
CA SER A 91 -12.19 -26.89 -3.21
C SER A 91 -10.77 -26.54 -3.66
N PRO A 92 -10.04 -27.48 -4.30
CA PRO A 92 -8.73 -27.20 -4.89
C PRO A 92 -8.84 -26.16 -6.02
N ALA A 93 -7.85 -25.27 -6.12
CA ALA A 93 -7.71 -24.33 -7.22
C ALA A 93 -7.44 -25.06 -8.55
N THR A 94 -7.86 -24.47 -9.68
CA THR A 94 -7.75 -25.14 -10.99
C THR A 94 -6.29 -25.38 -11.41
N ALA A 95 -5.36 -24.52 -10.99
CA ALA A 95 -3.93 -24.73 -11.20
C ALA A 95 -3.38 -26.00 -10.49
N ASP A 96 -4.08 -26.46 -9.44
CA ASP A 96 -3.73 -27.64 -8.65
C ASP A 96 -4.61 -28.87 -9.02
N HIS A 97 -5.12 -28.96 -10.26
CA HIS A 97 -5.74 -30.20 -10.74
C HIS A 97 -4.70 -31.33 -10.82
N ILE A 98 -4.56 -32.04 -9.70
CA ILE A 98 -3.65 -33.17 -9.49
C ILE A 98 -3.91 -34.27 -10.53
N LYS A 99 -2.83 -34.75 -11.16
CA LYS A 99 -2.85 -35.92 -12.05
C LYS A 99 -3.39 -37.14 -11.29
N PRO A 100 -4.14 -38.05 -11.92
CA PRO A 100 -4.81 -39.18 -11.24
C PRO A 100 -3.88 -40.10 -10.43
N GLU A 101 -2.59 -40.09 -10.75
CA GLU A 101 -1.54 -40.96 -10.25
C GLU A 101 -1.07 -40.61 -8.81
N GLU A 102 -1.55 -39.50 -8.25
CA GLU A 102 -1.05 -38.91 -7.00
C GLU A 102 -2.05 -38.92 -5.83
N LYS A 103 -3.18 -39.61 -5.99
CA LYS A 103 -4.33 -39.66 -5.06
C LYS A 103 -4.13 -40.49 -3.78
N GLU A 104 -3.01 -41.20 -3.65
CA GLU A 104 -2.84 -42.23 -2.61
C GLU A 104 -2.39 -41.68 -1.24
N ASN A 105 -1.92 -40.43 -1.16
CA ASN A 105 -1.56 -39.80 0.11
C ASN A 105 -2.73 -38.97 0.66
N HIS A 106 -3.39 -39.45 1.71
CA HIS A 106 -4.51 -38.82 2.44
C HIS A 106 -4.27 -37.38 2.95
N TYR A 107 -3.08 -36.81 2.79
CA TYR A 107 -2.70 -35.47 3.27
C TYR A 107 -1.87 -34.66 2.27
N LYS A 108 -2.29 -34.55 1.00
CA LYS A 108 -1.63 -33.59 0.09
C LYS A 108 -2.17 -32.18 0.30
N LYS A 109 -1.26 -31.29 0.69
CA LYS A 109 -1.42 -29.82 0.82
C LYS A 109 -1.72 -29.24 -0.56
N PHE A 110 -2.99 -29.26 -0.97
CA PHE A 110 -3.45 -28.53 -2.16
C PHE A 110 -3.75 -27.07 -1.80
N ASN A 111 -3.61 -26.14 -2.73
CA ASN A 111 -4.10 -24.78 -2.51
C ASN A 111 -5.60 -24.76 -2.78
N SER A 112 -6.38 -24.32 -1.80
CA SER A 112 -7.80 -24.08 -2.03
C SER A 112 -7.99 -22.77 -2.80
N ILE A 113 -9.11 -22.64 -3.50
CA ILE A 113 -9.48 -21.38 -4.17
C ILE A 113 -9.41 -20.22 -3.17
N THR A 114 -9.97 -20.41 -1.97
CA THR A 114 -9.91 -19.46 -0.85
C THR A 114 -8.50 -19.04 -0.47
N LYS A 115 -7.55 -19.98 -0.47
CA LYS A 115 -6.14 -19.67 -0.20
C LYS A 115 -5.54 -18.82 -1.31
N THR A 116 -5.80 -19.16 -2.57
CA THR A 116 -5.30 -18.38 -3.71
C THR A 116 -5.90 -16.96 -3.70
N GLU A 117 -7.20 -16.82 -3.42
CA GLU A 117 -7.87 -15.53 -3.26
C GLU A 117 -7.22 -14.67 -2.16
N PHE A 118 -6.83 -15.28 -1.04
CA PHE A 118 -6.10 -14.62 0.04
C PHE A 118 -4.71 -14.16 -0.40
N LEU A 119 -3.95 -15.02 -1.09
CA LEU A 119 -2.61 -14.66 -1.59
C LEU A 119 -2.68 -13.50 -2.60
N THR A 120 -3.66 -13.52 -3.51
CA THR A 120 -3.89 -12.42 -4.45
C THR A 120 -4.20 -11.10 -3.74
N ALA A 121 -5.03 -11.13 -2.69
CA ALA A 121 -5.34 -9.92 -1.91
C ALA A 121 -4.12 -9.38 -1.15
N LEU A 122 -3.25 -10.26 -0.65
CA LEU A 122 -1.98 -9.87 -0.02
C LEU A 122 -1.02 -9.20 -1.01
N GLU A 123 -0.89 -9.74 -2.23
CA GLU A 123 -0.07 -9.15 -3.29
C GLU A 123 -0.52 -7.74 -3.65
N LEU A 124 -1.84 -7.52 -3.67
CA LEU A 124 -2.47 -6.23 -3.92
C LEU A 124 -2.47 -5.28 -2.72
N LYS A 125 -1.97 -5.74 -1.56
CA LYS A 125 -1.95 -5.00 -0.28
C LYS A 125 -3.33 -4.47 0.12
N LEU A 126 -4.36 -5.24 -0.16
CA LEU A 126 -5.71 -4.90 0.29
C LEU A 126 -5.81 -5.05 1.81
N PRO A 127 -6.61 -4.24 2.51
CA PRO A 127 -6.98 -4.51 3.90
C PRO A 127 -7.75 -5.84 3.96
N ILE A 128 -7.26 -6.79 4.75
CA ILE A 128 -7.87 -8.11 4.94
C ILE A 128 -8.34 -8.24 6.39
N TYR A 129 -9.60 -8.62 6.56
CA TYR A 129 -10.18 -8.94 7.87
C TYR A 129 -10.40 -10.44 8.00
N PHE A 130 -9.72 -11.06 8.98
CA PHE A 130 -9.76 -12.50 9.21
C PHE A 130 -10.77 -12.85 10.30
N PHE A 131 -11.74 -13.70 9.96
CA PHE A 131 -12.69 -14.27 10.90
C PHE A 131 -12.55 -15.78 10.93
N VAL A 132 -12.35 -16.36 12.10
CA VAL A 132 -12.22 -17.81 12.28
C VAL A 132 -13.29 -18.29 13.23
N GLU A 133 -13.94 -19.40 12.88
CA GLU A 133 -14.93 -20.00 13.76
C GLU A 133 -14.29 -20.45 15.09
N ASN A 134 -14.94 -20.15 16.21
CA ASN A 134 -14.39 -20.44 17.54
C ASN A 134 -14.07 -21.93 17.76
N GLY A 135 -14.85 -22.84 17.16
CA GLY A 135 -14.56 -24.28 17.19
C GLY A 135 -13.23 -24.64 16.51
N VAL A 136 -12.95 -24.02 15.37
CA VAL A 136 -11.69 -24.20 14.62
C VAL A 136 -10.50 -23.63 15.39
N LEU A 137 -10.66 -22.47 16.04
CA LEU A 137 -9.60 -21.90 16.89
C LEU A 137 -9.24 -22.81 18.07
N ALA A 138 -10.23 -23.38 18.75
CA ALA A 138 -10.00 -24.30 19.88
C ALA A 138 -9.24 -25.57 19.43
N GLU A 139 -9.59 -26.11 18.26
CA GLU A 139 -8.89 -27.26 17.69
C GLU A 139 -7.50 -26.90 17.17
N TYR A 140 -7.30 -25.70 16.65
CA TYR A 140 -6.01 -25.20 16.20
C TYR A 140 -5.00 -25.10 17.35
N ASP A 141 -5.43 -24.70 18.55
CA ASP A 141 -4.57 -24.73 19.74
C ASP A 141 -4.17 -26.15 20.16
N THR A 142 -5.06 -27.12 19.91
CA THR A 142 -4.77 -28.55 20.11
C THR A 142 -3.80 -29.06 19.05
N PHE A 143 -3.98 -28.66 17.79
CA PHE A 143 -3.08 -28.98 16.68
C PHE A 143 -1.67 -28.44 16.92
N LYS A 144 -1.52 -27.19 17.40
CA LYS A 144 -0.21 -26.59 17.73
C LYS A 144 0.60 -27.44 18.71
N LYS A 145 -0.07 -28.04 19.70
CA LYS A 145 0.57 -28.88 20.73
C LYS A 145 0.89 -30.29 20.22
N ASN A 146 0.20 -30.75 19.18
CA ASN A 146 0.26 -32.12 18.68
C ASN A 146 0.67 -32.23 17.21
N ARG A 147 1.46 -31.28 16.70
CA ARG A 147 1.87 -31.19 15.27
C ARG A 147 2.47 -32.47 14.68
N ASN A 148 3.02 -33.36 15.52
CA ASN A 148 3.71 -34.58 15.10
C ASN A 148 2.81 -35.84 15.23
N ASN A 149 1.54 -35.69 15.57
CA ASN A 149 0.62 -36.80 15.78
C ASN A 149 -0.50 -36.81 14.73
N ASP A 150 -0.33 -37.66 13.72
CA ASP A 150 -1.28 -37.83 12.62
C ASP A 150 -2.51 -38.67 13.00
N THR A 151 -2.60 -39.14 14.25
CA THR A 151 -3.68 -40.01 14.74
C THR A 151 -4.87 -39.21 15.26
N ILE A 152 -4.73 -37.90 15.47
CA ILE A 152 -5.78 -37.06 16.06
C ILE A 152 -6.81 -36.72 15.00
N GLN A 153 -8.05 -37.16 15.23
CA GLN A 153 -9.21 -36.74 14.46
C GLN A 153 -9.84 -35.51 15.13
N TYR A 154 -10.03 -34.46 14.33
CA TYR A 154 -10.62 -33.20 14.75
C TYR A 154 -12.13 -33.23 14.48
N ALA A 155 -12.92 -32.72 15.42
CA ALA A 155 -14.38 -32.81 15.37
C ALA A 155 -15.00 -31.67 14.55
N HIS A 156 -14.35 -30.50 14.52
CA HIS A 156 -14.84 -29.29 13.85
C HIS A 156 -14.05 -28.96 12.58
N VAL A 157 -12.99 -29.71 12.27
CA VAL A 157 -12.14 -29.48 11.09
C VAL A 157 -12.05 -30.72 10.21
N SER A 158 -12.49 -30.58 8.97
CA SER A 158 -12.50 -31.66 7.97
C SER A 158 -11.14 -31.90 7.32
N SER A 159 -10.22 -30.93 7.39
CA SER A 159 -8.87 -31.05 6.81
C SER A 159 -7.85 -30.25 7.59
N VAL A 160 -6.71 -30.89 7.90
CA VAL A 160 -5.53 -30.26 8.54
C VAL A 160 -5.01 -29.06 7.74
N ASN A 161 -5.34 -28.97 6.45
CA ASN A 161 -4.98 -27.83 5.60
C ASN A 161 -5.53 -26.49 6.11
N VAL A 162 -6.67 -26.47 6.83
CA VAL A 162 -7.19 -25.26 7.49
C VAL A 162 -6.18 -24.73 8.52
N PHE A 163 -5.56 -25.61 9.30
CA PHE A 163 -4.56 -25.23 10.28
C PHE A 163 -3.27 -24.70 9.63
N TYR A 164 -2.88 -25.24 8.47
CA TYR A 164 -1.75 -24.68 7.71
C TYR A 164 -2.06 -23.30 7.16
N LEU A 165 -3.29 -23.03 6.72
CA LEU A 165 -3.72 -21.69 6.33
C LEU A 165 -3.67 -20.73 7.53
N LEU A 166 -4.12 -21.17 8.71
CA LEU A 166 -4.03 -20.37 9.92
C LEU A 166 -2.57 -20.08 10.30
N ASP A 167 -1.67 -21.07 10.24
CA ASP A 167 -0.23 -20.88 10.44
C ASP A 167 0.34 -19.81 9.50
N GLU A 168 -0.03 -19.86 8.22
CA GLU A 168 0.39 -18.88 7.22
C GLU A 168 -0.13 -17.46 7.57
N ILE A 169 -1.39 -17.33 7.99
CA ILE A 169 -1.97 -16.05 8.43
C ILE A 169 -1.25 -15.51 9.67
N TYR A 170 -1.02 -16.34 10.69
CA TYR A 170 -0.32 -15.92 11.90
C TYR A 170 1.16 -15.57 11.64
N SER A 171 1.76 -16.12 10.59
CA SER A 171 3.15 -15.81 10.20
C SER A 171 3.32 -14.44 9.51
N LEU A 172 2.22 -13.81 9.07
CA LEU A 172 2.27 -12.48 8.47
C LEU A 172 2.77 -11.44 9.48
N LYS A 173 3.68 -10.56 9.04
CA LYS A 173 4.30 -9.53 9.89
C LYS A 173 3.40 -8.33 10.14
N GLU A 174 2.40 -8.09 9.29
CA GLU A 174 1.54 -6.91 9.30
C GLU A 174 0.08 -7.34 9.06
N GLY A 175 -0.87 -6.68 9.73
CA GLY A 175 -2.31 -6.84 9.46
C GLY A 175 -2.91 -8.20 9.84
N ASN A 176 -2.26 -9.00 10.68
CA ASN A 176 -2.65 -10.37 11.01
C ASN A 176 -3.68 -10.50 12.14
N PHE A 177 -4.59 -9.52 12.31
CA PHE A 177 -5.59 -9.62 13.37
C PHE A 177 -6.66 -10.66 13.00
N VAL A 178 -6.65 -11.77 13.72
CA VAL A 178 -7.61 -12.86 13.60
C VAL A 178 -8.68 -12.74 14.68
N GLN A 179 -9.93 -12.58 14.26
CA GLN A 179 -11.08 -12.50 15.18
C GLN A 179 -11.83 -13.82 15.22
N GLY A 180 -12.03 -14.36 16.42
CA GLY A 180 -12.93 -15.49 16.64
C GLY A 180 -14.40 -15.08 16.52
N PHE A 181 -15.23 -15.90 15.88
CA PHE A 181 -16.68 -15.70 15.82
C PHE A 181 -17.46 -16.98 16.17
N SER A 182 -18.64 -16.79 16.74
CA SER A 182 -19.66 -17.85 16.89
C SER A 182 -20.95 -17.51 16.17
N LYS A 183 -21.26 -16.21 16.00
CA LYS A 183 -22.46 -15.74 15.33
C LYS A 183 -22.15 -14.61 14.35
N PHE A 184 -23.12 -14.31 13.51
CA PHE A 184 -23.04 -13.22 12.54
C PHE A 184 -22.87 -11.84 13.20
N GLU A 185 -23.51 -11.65 14.36
CA GLU A 185 -23.47 -10.40 15.11
C GLU A 185 -22.05 -10.04 15.56
N ASP A 186 -21.22 -11.05 15.85
CA ASP A 186 -19.81 -10.86 16.24
C ASP A 186 -19.02 -10.24 15.08
N ILE A 187 -19.21 -10.78 13.87
CA ILE A 187 -18.54 -10.31 12.65
C ILE A 187 -19.01 -8.89 12.30
N SER A 188 -20.32 -8.68 12.20
CA SER A 188 -20.89 -7.40 11.77
C SER A 188 -20.60 -6.26 12.73
N SER A 189 -20.68 -6.50 14.05
CA SER A 189 -20.36 -5.50 15.07
C SER A 189 -18.88 -5.09 15.00
N TRP A 190 -18.00 -6.08 14.85
CA TRP A 190 -16.57 -5.83 14.77
C TRP A 190 -16.19 -5.11 13.46
N LEU A 191 -16.71 -5.56 12.30
CA LEU A 191 -16.50 -4.88 11.01
C LEU A 191 -16.99 -3.43 11.05
N LYS A 192 -18.17 -3.19 11.61
CA LYS A 192 -18.72 -1.85 11.75
C LYS A 192 -17.80 -0.92 12.54
N LEU A 193 -17.23 -1.43 13.63
CA LEU A 193 -16.27 -0.68 14.45
C LEU A 193 -14.97 -0.41 13.68
N GLN A 194 -14.40 -1.41 13.01
CA GLN A 194 -13.17 -1.23 12.24
C GLN A 194 -13.33 -0.26 11.07
N TRP A 195 -14.44 -0.35 10.34
CA TRP A 195 -14.72 0.57 9.24
C TRP A 195 -14.97 1.99 9.73
N ALA A 196 -15.60 2.15 10.89
CA ALA A 196 -15.75 3.47 11.53
C ALA A 196 -14.38 4.07 11.91
N HIS A 197 -13.48 3.27 12.49
CA HIS A 197 -12.11 3.71 12.79
C HIS A 197 -11.34 4.07 11.53
N LEU A 198 -11.35 3.21 10.50
CA LEU A 198 -10.68 3.48 9.23
C LEU A 198 -11.17 4.79 8.60
N PHE A 199 -12.48 5.05 8.65
CA PHE A 199 -13.06 6.28 8.16
C PHE A 199 -12.66 7.51 9.00
N ALA A 200 -12.64 7.38 10.32
CA ALA A 200 -12.18 8.45 11.21
C ALA A 200 -10.70 8.80 10.96
N ASP A 201 -9.83 7.80 10.86
CA ASP A 201 -8.41 7.97 10.57
C ASP A 201 -8.21 8.61 9.19
N PHE A 202 -8.99 8.19 8.19
CA PHE A 202 -8.97 8.82 6.87
C PHE A 202 -9.31 10.31 6.93
N ILE A 203 -10.34 10.70 7.70
CA ILE A 203 -10.72 12.11 7.87
C ILE A 203 -9.57 12.91 8.53
N VAL A 204 -8.96 12.36 9.58
CA VAL A 204 -7.86 13.01 10.31
C VAL A 204 -6.64 13.18 9.39
N ASN A 205 -6.24 12.13 8.69
CA ASN A 205 -5.11 12.15 7.78
C ASN A 205 -5.34 13.12 6.61
N ASN A 206 -6.55 13.17 6.06
CA ASN A 206 -6.90 14.11 5.01
C ASN A 206 -6.80 15.56 5.49
N LYS A 207 -7.25 15.85 6.72
CA LYS A 207 -7.10 17.18 7.33
C LYS A 207 -5.63 17.58 7.46
N GLN A 208 -4.78 16.67 7.96
CA GLN A 208 -3.34 16.91 8.07
C GLN A 208 -2.69 17.15 6.71
N GLN A 209 -3.08 16.39 5.68
CA GLN A 209 -2.57 16.57 4.33
C GLN A 209 -2.95 17.93 3.73
N LEU A 210 -4.18 18.38 3.97
CA LEU A 210 -4.63 19.72 3.59
C LEU A 210 -3.80 20.79 4.30
N GLU A 211 -3.59 20.68 5.62
CA GLU A 211 -2.75 21.61 6.39
C GLU A 211 -1.31 21.65 5.83
N LEU A 212 -0.70 20.50 5.57
CA LEU A 212 0.63 20.43 4.94
C LEU A 212 0.66 21.08 3.56
N SER A 213 -0.36 20.88 2.73
CA SER A 213 -0.44 21.52 1.42
C SER A 213 -0.54 23.05 1.52
N THR A 214 -1.30 23.55 2.50
CA THR A 214 -1.41 25.00 2.74
C THR A 214 -0.10 25.60 3.23
N LEU A 215 0.61 24.89 4.12
CA LEU A 215 1.94 25.29 4.58
C LEU A 215 2.94 25.36 3.42
N ASN A 216 2.96 24.35 2.55
CA ASN A 216 3.84 24.35 1.36
C ASN A 216 3.54 25.54 0.44
N ASN A 217 2.26 25.83 0.17
CA ASN A 217 1.87 26.99 -0.63
C ASN A 217 2.29 28.32 0.03
N SER A 218 2.20 28.44 1.36
CA SER A 218 2.68 29.62 2.09
C SER A 218 4.20 29.76 2.02
N LEU A 219 4.95 28.66 2.06
CA LEU A 219 6.41 28.67 1.89
C LEU A 219 6.81 29.12 0.48
N GLU A 220 6.10 28.66 -0.56
CA GLU A 220 6.32 29.13 -1.93
C GLU A 220 6.07 30.65 -2.06
N GLN A 221 5.00 31.16 -1.43
CA GLN A 221 4.74 32.59 -1.39
C GLN A 221 5.85 33.35 -0.66
N LEU A 222 6.32 32.87 0.48
CA LEU A 222 7.44 33.49 1.19
C LEU A 222 8.74 33.49 0.38
N ASN A 223 9.03 32.41 -0.35
CA ASN A 223 10.17 32.34 -1.25
C ASN A 223 10.07 33.40 -2.35
N SER A 224 8.91 33.58 -2.98
CA SER A 224 8.72 34.63 -4.01
C SER A 224 8.82 36.06 -3.46
N VAL A 225 8.33 36.31 -2.24
CA VAL A 225 8.52 37.60 -1.54
C VAL A 225 10.01 37.83 -1.24
N THR A 226 10.71 36.79 -0.77
CA THR A 226 12.15 36.86 -0.50
C THR A 226 12.95 37.14 -1.76
N GLU A 227 12.60 36.52 -2.89
CA GLU A 227 13.21 36.78 -4.19
C GLU A 227 12.94 38.21 -4.66
N SER A 228 11.71 38.70 -4.48
CA SER A 228 11.37 40.10 -4.78
C SER A 228 12.20 41.07 -3.92
N LEU A 229 12.34 40.81 -2.62
CA LEU A 229 13.19 41.59 -1.73
C LEU A 229 14.66 41.53 -2.15
N LYS A 230 15.17 40.37 -2.59
CA LYS A 230 16.51 40.25 -3.17
C LYS A 230 16.64 41.18 -4.38
N ILE A 231 15.71 41.15 -5.33
CA ILE A 231 15.73 42.00 -6.53
C ILE A 231 15.70 43.50 -6.17
N TYR A 232 14.82 43.92 -5.25
CA TYR A 232 14.74 45.32 -4.83
C TYR A 232 16.01 45.77 -4.11
N SER A 233 16.55 44.95 -3.20
CA SER A 233 17.82 45.22 -2.52
C SER A 233 18.97 45.33 -3.52
N GLU A 234 19.06 44.40 -4.48
CA GLU A 234 20.06 44.46 -5.55
C GLU A 234 19.96 45.73 -6.39
N ALA A 235 18.74 46.16 -6.73
CA ALA A 235 18.51 47.39 -7.48
C ALA A 235 18.91 48.66 -6.69
N ILE A 236 18.63 48.69 -5.38
CA ILE A 236 18.99 49.82 -4.51
C ILE A 236 20.51 49.90 -4.32
N LEU A 237 21.15 48.78 -3.98
CA LEU A 237 22.59 48.71 -3.72
C LEU A 237 23.40 49.01 -4.99
N LYS A 238 22.96 48.54 -6.16
CA LYS A 238 23.58 48.85 -7.45
C LYS A 238 23.58 50.35 -7.77
N ASN A 239 22.56 51.07 -7.33
CA ASN A 239 22.44 52.52 -7.59
C ASN A 239 23.24 53.37 -6.59
N GLN A 240 23.56 52.86 -5.40
CA GLN A 240 24.30 53.60 -4.37
C GLN A 240 25.81 53.36 -4.40
N ASN A 241 26.28 52.10 -4.50
CA ASN A 241 27.70 51.74 -4.50
C ASN A 241 27.98 50.47 -5.35
N PRO A 242 28.45 50.61 -6.61
CA PRO A 242 28.67 49.46 -7.52
C PRO A 242 29.74 48.46 -7.05
N ASP A 243 30.81 48.93 -6.41
CA ASP A 243 31.93 48.08 -5.97
C ASP A 243 31.60 47.30 -4.68
N GLU A 244 30.86 47.93 -3.76
CA GLU A 244 30.39 47.29 -2.52
C GLU A 244 29.30 46.25 -2.84
N PHE A 245 28.48 46.50 -3.87
CA PHE A 245 27.46 45.58 -4.35
C PHE A 245 28.02 44.23 -4.83
N GLN A 246 29.11 44.23 -5.61
CA GLN A 246 29.71 42.96 -6.05
C GLN A 246 30.24 42.13 -4.88
N LYS A 247 30.78 42.78 -3.85
CA LYS A 247 31.29 42.12 -2.66
C LYS A 247 30.18 41.54 -1.79
N VAL A 248 29.14 42.34 -1.50
CA VAL A 248 27.97 41.90 -0.71
C VAL A 248 27.20 40.80 -1.42
N LYS A 249 27.05 40.87 -2.74
CA LYS A 249 26.40 39.83 -3.53
C LYS A 249 27.16 38.50 -3.45
N GLY A 250 28.49 38.54 -3.55
CA GLY A 250 29.35 37.37 -3.36
C GLY A 250 29.20 36.75 -1.97
N GLU A 251 29.24 37.57 -0.91
CA GLU A 251 29.10 37.11 0.48
C GLU A 251 27.71 36.48 0.77
N VAL A 252 26.64 37.05 0.22
CA VAL A 252 25.28 36.51 0.37
C VAL A 252 25.12 35.21 -0.41
N ASP A 253 25.59 35.14 -1.66
CA ASP A 253 25.49 33.93 -2.47
C ASP A 253 26.36 32.79 -1.89
N ASP A 254 27.53 33.11 -1.31
CA ASP A 254 28.36 32.14 -0.58
C ASP A 254 27.69 31.65 0.71
N THR A 255 27.02 32.55 1.45
CA THR A 255 26.26 32.17 2.66
C THR A 255 25.10 31.24 2.32
N ILE A 256 24.35 31.53 1.26
CA ILE A 256 23.25 30.67 0.78
C ILE A 256 23.78 29.31 0.34
N LYS A 257 24.89 29.28 -0.40
CA LYS A 257 25.54 28.05 -0.86
C LYS A 257 26.03 27.20 0.32
N ASN A 258 26.64 27.83 1.33
CA ASN A 258 27.12 27.16 2.54
C ASN A 258 25.97 26.59 3.37
N HIS A 259 24.84 27.31 3.47
CA HIS A 259 23.64 26.80 4.14
C HIS A 259 23.04 25.58 3.41
N LYS A 260 22.94 25.64 2.07
CA LYS A 260 22.47 24.51 1.25
C LYS A 260 23.40 23.30 1.38
N LEU A 261 24.72 23.51 1.35
CA LEU A 261 25.73 22.48 1.58
C LEU A 261 25.59 21.82 2.96
N ALA A 262 25.40 22.60 4.01
CA ALA A 262 25.26 22.10 5.38
C ALA A 262 23.99 21.25 5.54
N ASN A 263 22.87 21.67 4.95
CA ASN A 263 21.62 20.91 4.99
C ASN A 263 21.75 19.57 4.27
N ILE A 264 22.32 19.54 3.06
CA ILE A 264 22.53 18.30 2.29
C ILE A 264 23.53 17.38 2.98
N ALA A 265 24.61 17.92 3.54
CA ALA A 265 25.61 17.13 4.27
C ALA A 265 25.06 16.53 5.57
N SER A 266 24.00 17.12 6.15
CA SER A 266 23.35 16.61 7.35
C SER A 266 22.49 15.37 7.08
N ASP A 267 22.14 15.12 5.82
CA ASP A 267 21.18 14.10 5.43
C ASP A 267 21.72 12.67 5.63
N THR A 268 20.83 11.77 6.05
CA THR A 268 21.22 10.42 6.50
C THR A 268 21.77 9.58 5.34
N TRP A 269 21.17 9.73 4.17
CA TRP A 269 21.61 9.07 2.94
C TRP A 269 22.96 9.59 2.44
N VAL A 270 23.19 10.90 2.53
CA VAL A 270 24.47 11.54 2.16
C VAL A 270 25.60 11.05 3.06
N LYS A 271 25.36 10.98 4.38
CA LYS A 271 26.34 10.44 5.35
C LYS A 271 26.66 8.97 5.12
N GLN A 272 25.68 8.16 4.75
CA GLN A 272 25.89 6.74 4.45
C GLN A 272 26.62 6.56 3.12
N SER A 273 26.24 7.31 2.09
CA SER A 273 26.84 7.27 0.76
C SER A 273 28.27 7.80 0.76
N SER A 274 28.56 8.86 1.53
CA SER A 274 29.91 9.40 1.65
C SER A 274 30.87 8.42 2.35
N LYS A 275 30.39 7.70 3.37
CA LYS A 275 31.15 6.62 4.03
C LYS A 275 31.51 5.48 3.08
N LEU A 276 30.58 5.10 2.20
CA LEU A 276 30.80 4.05 1.20
C LEU A 276 31.80 4.47 0.11
N LEU A 277 32.02 5.77 -0.10
CA LEU A 277 32.91 6.30 -1.14
C LEU A 277 34.24 6.83 -0.59
N HIS A 278 34.46 6.73 0.73
CA HIS A 278 35.59 7.35 1.45
C HIS A 278 35.70 8.87 1.23
N LEU A 279 34.57 9.55 1.10
CA LEU A 279 34.48 11.00 0.95
C LEU A 279 33.93 11.66 2.22
N THR A 280 34.29 12.91 2.47
CA THR A 280 33.61 13.69 3.50
C THR A 280 32.17 14.03 3.05
N PRO A 281 31.20 14.13 3.96
CA PRO A 281 29.82 14.52 3.60
C PRO A 281 29.73 15.87 2.86
N LEU A 282 30.67 16.79 3.12
CA LEU A 282 30.78 18.08 2.46
C LEU A 282 31.28 17.96 1.01
N GLU A 283 32.28 17.11 0.74
CA GLU A 283 32.75 16.82 -0.62
C GLU A 283 31.68 16.09 -1.45
N PHE A 284 30.92 15.19 -0.82
CA PHE A 284 29.81 14.54 -1.49
C PHE A 284 28.67 15.52 -1.80
N ALA A 285 28.35 16.43 -0.86
CA ALA A 285 27.35 17.47 -1.06
C ALA A 285 27.75 18.50 -2.14
N SER A 286 29.05 18.82 -2.27
CA SER A 286 29.53 19.72 -3.32
C SER A 286 29.45 19.09 -4.71
N ILE A 287 29.76 17.80 -4.83
CA ILE A 287 29.55 17.03 -6.08
C ILE A 287 28.06 17.00 -6.43
N PHE A 288 27.20 16.74 -5.44
CA PHE A 288 25.74 16.75 -5.63
C PHE A 288 25.23 18.09 -6.19
N LEU A 289 25.65 19.22 -5.61
CA LEU A 289 25.26 20.56 -6.08
C LEU A 289 25.81 20.93 -7.46
N SER A 290 26.95 20.35 -7.86
CA SER A 290 27.56 20.65 -9.16
C SER A 290 26.91 19.91 -10.33
N THR A 291 26.11 18.88 -10.06
CA THR A 291 25.55 17.97 -11.07
C THR A 291 24.12 18.33 -11.46
N LYS A 292 23.86 18.44 -12.77
CA LYS A 292 22.55 18.86 -13.29
C LYS A 292 21.54 17.73 -13.39
N ASP A 293 21.98 16.47 -13.47
CA ASP A 293 21.09 15.31 -13.59
C ASP A 293 21.64 14.08 -12.84
N TYR A 294 20.74 13.14 -12.48
CA TYR A 294 21.13 11.88 -11.83
C TYR A 294 22.15 11.09 -12.67
N ASN A 295 22.05 11.15 -14.00
CA ASN A 295 22.97 10.46 -14.90
C ASN A 295 24.39 11.04 -14.82
N GLU A 296 24.53 12.36 -14.68
CA GLU A 296 25.82 13.02 -14.52
C GLU A 296 26.40 12.79 -13.13
N PHE A 297 25.53 12.82 -12.11
CA PHE A 297 25.88 12.47 -10.75
C PHE A 297 26.37 11.03 -10.63
N SER A 298 25.62 10.08 -11.19
CA SER A 298 25.96 8.65 -11.20
C SER A 298 27.28 8.39 -11.91
N ARG A 299 27.55 9.05 -13.05
CA ARG A 299 28.85 8.93 -13.74
C ARG A 299 30.01 9.43 -12.89
N THR A 300 29.86 10.58 -12.24
CA THR A 300 30.91 11.19 -11.40
C THR A 300 31.17 10.35 -10.15
N ILE A 301 30.11 9.86 -9.51
CA ILE A 301 30.21 8.97 -8.35
C ILE A 301 30.79 7.61 -8.72
N ASN A 302 30.41 7.04 -9.88
CA ASN A 302 30.98 5.77 -10.34
C ASN A 302 32.47 5.91 -10.71
N ALA A 303 32.87 7.03 -11.32
CA ALA A 303 34.28 7.31 -11.59
C ALA A 303 35.11 7.42 -10.30
N LEU A 304 34.54 8.04 -9.25
CA LEU A 304 35.17 8.12 -7.93
C LEU A 304 35.17 6.77 -7.19
N ALA A 305 34.09 6.00 -7.29
CA ALA A 305 33.98 4.67 -6.70
C ALA A 305 34.99 3.68 -7.32
N HIS A 306 35.17 3.72 -8.64
CA HIS A 306 36.19 2.93 -9.34
C HIS A 306 37.61 3.31 -8.93
N LYS A 307 37.87 4.60 -8.68
CA LYS A 307 39.17 5.09 -8.22
C LYS A 307 39.48 4.68 -6.77
N ASN A 308 38.44 4.54 -5.94
CA ASN A 308 38.54 4.22 -4.51
C ASN A 308 38.26 2.74 -4.16
N GLY A 309 38.09 1.86 -5.16
CA GLY A 309 37.94 0.41 -4.96
C GLY A 309 36.61 -0.03 -4.33
N SER A 310 35.58 0.82 -4.29
CA SER A 310 34.27 0.51 -3.70
C SER A 310 33.25 0.09 -4.75
N GLY A 311 32.63 -1.07 -4.53
CA GLY A 311 31.73 -1.74 -5.49
C GLY A 311 30.41 -1.00 -5.76
N SER A 312 29.88 -1.23 -6.97
CA SER A 312 28.78 -0.55 -7.68
C SER A 312 27.37 -0.69 -7.08
N LYS A 313 27.20 -0.64 -5.74
CA LYS A 313 25.93 -0.94 -5.07
C LYS A 313 25.11 0.29 -4.62
N LEU A 314 25.37 1.47 -5.19
CA LEU A 314 24.62 2.71 -4.92
C LEU A 314 23.46 2.97 -5.91
N ILE A 315 23.33 2.15 -6.97
CA ILE A 315 22.63 2.59 -8.21
C ILE A 315 21.12 2.30 -8.22
N GLU A 316 20.59 1.33 -7.46
CA GLU A 316 19.15 1.00 -7.53
C GLU A 316 18.26 1.88 -6.65
N GLN A 317 18.75 2.38 -5.51
CA GLN A 317 18.00 3.30 -4.64
C GLN A 317 18.43 4.77 -4.80
N GLY A 318 19.52 5.02 -5.51
CA GLY A 318 20.11 6.35 -5.68
C GLY A 318 19.22 7.32 -6.45
N SER A 319 18.48 6.88 -7.46
CA SER A 319 17.64 7.76 -8.29
C SER A 319 16.47 8.37 -7.50
N VAL A 320 15.79 7.55 -6.69
CA VAL A 320 14.67 8.01 -5.85
C VAL A 320 15.14 8.99 -4.78
N MET A 321 16.25 8.68 -4.10
CA MET A 321 16.80 9.55 -3.07
C MET A 321 17.45 10.81 -3.65
N TYR A 322 18.09 10.72 -4.82
CA TYR A 322 18.62 11.88 -5.55
C TYR A 322 17.49 12.83 -5.96
N ASN A 323 16.42 12.32 -6.56
CA ASN A 323 15.27 13.13 -6.94
C ASN A 323 14.57 13.74 -5.73
N LYS A 324 14.47 12.99 -4.63
CA LYS A 324 13.95 13.49 -3.35
C LYS A 324 14.82 14.63 -2.80
N LEU A 325 16.14 14.46 -2.74
CA LEU A 325 17.06 15.48 -2.24
C LEU A 325 17.09 16.72 -3.14
N LYS A 326 16.94 16.54 -4.44
CA LYS A 326 16.87 17.63 -5.41
C LYS A 326 15.57 18.40 -5.35
N SER A 327 14.48 17.76 -4.90
CA SER A 327 13.21 18.45 -4.63
C SER A 327 13.26 19.38 -3.41
N TYR A 328 14.26 19.22 -2.53
CA TYR A 328 14.48 20.10 -1.37
C TYR A 328 15.40 21.30 -1.67
N LEU A 329 15.90 21.46 -2.91
CA LEU A 329 16.94 22.43 -3.30
C LEU A 329 16.42 23.62 -4.12
#